data_AF-A0A1E4DNE8-F1
#
_entry.id   AF-A0A1E4DNE8-F1
#
_cell.length_a   1.000
_cell.length_b   1.000
_cell.length_c   1.000
_cell.angle_alpha   90.00
_cell.angle_beta   90.00
_cell.angle_gamma   90.00
#
_symmetry.space_group_name_H-M   'P 1'
#
loop_
_entity.id
_entity.type
_entity.pdbx_description
1 polymer ?
#
loop_
_entity_poly.entity_id
_entity_poly.type
_entity_poly.pdbx_seq_one_letter_code
_entity_poly.pdbx_strand_id
1 'polypeptide(L)'
;MRSFILIGSLLSVLAIPLIAPAEIQASLTYTRVKVQAVDQASHSLTFKTAEGEVWTLAALSADMLNGLHKGDTCSLEIDFDNRVTKIVKIDSP
;
A
#
# COMPACT_ATOMS: atom_id res chain seq x y z
N MET A 1 -35.57 23.85 56.05
CA MET A 1 -34.11 24.05 56.12
C MET A 1 -33.48 22.81 55.49
N ARG A 2 -32.92 22.93 54.26
CA ARG A 2 -31.50 22.71 53.88
C ARG A 2 -30.93 21.38 54.41
N SER A 3 -30.20 20.53 53.69
CA SER A 3 -29.63 20.39 52.33
C SER A 3 -28.57 19.30 52.51
N PHE A 4 -28.43 18.27 51.67
CA PHE A 4 -27.18 17.48 51.47
C PHE A 4 -27.30 16.74 50.12
N ILE A 5 -26.89 17.34 49.01
CA ILE A 5 -25.55 17.31 48.37
C ILE A 5 -25.21 15.94 47.74
N LEU A 6 -25.49 15.90 46.43
CA LEU A 6 -24.61 15.46 45.31
C LEU A 6 -23.84 14.14 45.48
N ILE A 7 -24.39 13.06 44.91
CA ILE A 7 -23.61 11.89 44.50
C ILE A 7 -23.13 12.16 43.06
N GLY A 8 -21.93 12.72 42.95
CA GLY A 8 -21.24 12.89 41.68
C GLY A 8 -20.80 11.53 41.14
N SER A 9 -21.52 11.01 40.15
CA SER A 9 -21.08 9.88 39.35
C SER A 9 -19.93 10.33 38.46
N LEU A 10 -18.70 10.03 38.87
CA LEU A 10 -17.49 10.27 38.09
C LEU A 10 -17.43 9.22 36.98
N LEU A 11 -18.04 9.54 35.84
CA LEU A 11 -17.99 8.73 34.63
C LEU A 11 -16.62 8.91 33.98
N SER A 12 -15.67 8.04 34.31
CA SER A 12 -14.36 7.98 33.65
C SER A 12 -14.53 7.55 32.19
N VAL A 13 -14.65 8.52 31.28
CA VAL A 13 -14.63 8.27 29.84
C VAL A 13 -13.19 7.85 29.48
N LEU A 14 -12.97 6.56 29.29
CA LEU A 14 -11.75 6.01 28.68
C LEU A 14 -11.64 6.58 27.27
N ALA A 15 -10.77 7.57 27.07
CA ALA A 15 -10.36 8.02 25.76
C ALA A 15 -9.48 6.93 25.13
N ILE A 16 -10.05 6.15 24.21
CA ILE A 16 -9.26 5.24 23.38
C ILE A 16 -8.53 6.11 22.34
N PRO A 17 -7.19 6.11 22.27
CA PRO A 17 -6.48 6.84 21.23
C PRO A 17 -6.83 6.23 19.88
N LEU A 18 -7.27 7.08 18.94
CA LEU A 18 -7.52 6.71 17.56
C LEU A 18 -6.16 6.45 16.89
N ILE A 19 -5.75 5.17 16.82
CA ILE A 19 -4.55 4.78 16.07
C ILE A 19 -4.90 4.86 14.58
N ALA A 20 -4.37 5.85 13.88
CA ALA A 20 -4.47 5.92 12.43
C ALA A 20 -3.67 4.76 11.80
N PRO A 21 -4.14 4.15 10.70
CA PRO A 21 -3.36 3.17 9.96
C PRO A 21 -2.02 3.77 9.52
N ALA A 22 -0.93 3.00 9.63
CA ALA A 22 0.36 3.43 9.12
C ALA A 22 0.32 3.46 7.57
N GLU A 23 0.40 4.66 6.99
CA GLU A 23 0.51 4.82 5.54
C GLU A 23 1.95 4.54 5.11
N ILE A 24 2.12 3.64 4.14
CA ILE A 24 3.42 3.39 3.53
C ILE A 24 3.68 4.49 2.50
N GLN A 25 4.70 5.31 2.76
CA GLN A 25 5.05 6.43 1.87
C GLN A 25 5.77 5.92 0.62
N ALA A 26 5.25 6.28 -0.56
CA ALA A 26 5.93 6.04 -1.82
C ALA A 26 7.13 6.99 -1.97
N SER A 27 8.30 6.44 -2.30
CA SER A 27 9.47 7.20 -2.73
C SER A 27 9.44 7.52 -4.22
N LEU A 28 8.85 6.63 -5.03
CA LEU A 28 8.81 6.76 -6.48
C LEU A 28 7.50 6.22 -7.03
N THR A 29 6.96 6.91 -8.03
CA THR A 29 5.75 6.50 -8.73
C THR A 29 6.02 6.41 -10.21
N TYR A 30 5.80 5.23 -10.80
CA TYR A 30 5.74 5.07 -12.25
C TYR A 30 4.29 5.02 -12.69
N THR A 31 3.87 5.98 -13.51
CA THR A 31 2.48 6.07 -13.96
C THR A 31 2.15 5.11 -15.10
N ARG A 32 3.17 4.61 -15.81
CA ARG A 32 3.00 3.64 -16.90
C ARG A 32 4.26 2.80 -17.10
N VAL A 33 4.18 1.53 -16.76
CA VAL A 33 5.21 0.52 -17.05
C VAL A 33 4.59 -0.68 -17.74
N LYS A 34 5.41 -1.47 -18.43
CA LYS A 34 4.99 -2.75 -19.01
C LYS A 34 5.56 -3.92 -18.22
N VAL A 35 4.70 -4.84 -17.79
CA VAL A 35 5.13 -6.04 -17.07
C VAL A 35 5.89 -6.95 -18.02
N GLN A 36 7.10 -7.33 -17.62
CA GLN A 36 7.99 -8.21 -18.39
C GLN A 36 8.00 -9.63 -17.83
N ALA A 37 7.89 -9.79 -16.51
CA ALA A 37 7.76 -11.07 -15.83
C ALA A 37 7.17 -10.88 -14.42
N VAL A 38 6.48 -11.91 -13.94
CA VAL A 38 5.95 -12.01 -12.57
C VAL A 38 6.47 -13.32 -12.00
N ASP A 39 7.18 -13.26 -10.88
CA ASP A 39 7.67 -14.43 -10.17
C ASP A 39 6.97 -14.55 -8.81
N GLN A 40 6.06 -15.51 -8.74
CA GLN A 40 5.28 -15.82 -7.54
C GLN A 40 6.10 -16.52 -6.44
N ALA A 41 7.21 -17.19 -6.79
CA ALA A 41 8.02 -17.89 -5.79
C ALA A 41 8.95 -16.92 -5.03
N SER A 42 9.51 -15.93 -5.73
CA SER A 42 10.36 -14.90 -5.14
C SER A 42 9.60 -13.61 -4.76
N HIS A 43 8.31 -13.56 -5.04
CA HIS A 43 7.47 -12.36 -4.90
C HIS A 43 8.08 -11.14 -5.61
N SER A 44 8.56 -11.31 -6.84
CA SER A 44 9.21 -10.24 -7.60
C SER A 44 8.48 -9.89 -8.89
N LEU A 45 8.52 -8.60 -9.23
CA LEU A 45 7.97 -8.03 -10.44
C LEU A 45 9.11 -7.49 -11.31
N THR A 46 9.19 -7.96 -12.55
CA THR A 46 10.04 -7.34 -13.56
C THR A 46 9.20 -6.49 -14.50
N PHE A 47 9.56 -5.22 -14.66
CA PHE A 47 8.85 -4.26 -15.50
C PHE A 47 9.80 -3.42 -16.34
N LYS A 48 9.26 -2.86 -17.43
CA LYS A 48 9.96 -1.94 -18.32
C LYS A 48 9.32 -0.55 -18.26
N THR A 49 10.12 0.49 -18.04
CA THR A 49 9.66 1.89 -18.03
C THR A 49 9.44 2.41 -19.45
N ALA A 50 8.83 3.60 -19.59
CA ALA A 50 8.62 4.23 -20.89
C ALA A 50 9.95 4.63 -21.57
N GLU A 51 10.96 4.96 -20.77
CA GLU A 51 12.32 5.30 -21.19
C GLU A 51 13.10 4.05 -21.65
N GLY A 52 12.57 2.87 -21.35
CA GLY A 52 13.09 1.59 -21.80
C GLY A 52 13.95 0.85 -20.78
N GLU A 53 14.10 1.40 -19.56
CA GLU A 53 14.80 0.75 -18.45
C GLU A 53 14.03 -0.47 -17.98
N VAL A 54 14.74 -1.50 -17.53
CA VAL A 54 14.15 -2.74 -17.01
C VAL A 54 14.59 -2.92 -15.57
N TRP A 55 13.62 -3.08 -14.69
CA TRP A 55 13.83 -3.22 -13.25
C TRP A 55 13.15 -4.50 -12.76
N THR A 56 13.77 -5.17 -11.78
CA THR A 56 13.18 -6.29 -11.05
C THR A 56 13.18 -5.93 -9.57
N LEU A 57 12.00 -5.76 -8.99
CA LEU A 57 11.81 -5.35 -7.60
C LEU A 57 10.95 -6.36 -6.87
N ALA A 58 11.17 -6.49 -5.56
CA ALA A 58 10.30 -7.28 -4.70
C ALA A 58 8.93 -6.59 -4.54
N ALA A 59 7.85 -7.34 -4.52
CA ALA A 59 6.55 -6.86 -4.08
C ALA A 59 6.50 -6.87 -2.55
N LEU A 60 5.79 -5.90 -1.97
CA LEU A 60 5.58 -5.82 -0.53
C LEU A 60 4.87 -7.06 0.01
N SER A 61 3.96 -7.64 -0.78
CA SER A 61 3.30 -8.91 -0.47
C SER A 61 3.01 -9.71 -1.74
N ALA A 62 2.93 -11.04 -1.59
CA ALA A 62 2.74 -11.98 -2.69
C ALA A 62 1.41 -11.77 -3.43
N ASP A 63 0.36 -11.46 -2.69
CA ASP A 63 -1.00 -11.30 -3.20
C ASP A 63 -1.15 -10.11 -4.15
N MET A 64 -0.28 -9.11 -4.06
CA MET A 64 -0.25 -7.99 -5.01
C MET A 64 0.07 -8.42 -6.43
N LEU A 65 0.77 -9.55 -6.61
CA LEU A 65 1.14 -10.08 -7.91
C LEU A 65 0.02 -10.96 -8.51
N ASN A 66 -1.04 -11.24 -7.77
CA ASN A 66 -2.14 -12.07 -8.25
C ASN A 66 -2.87 -11.42 -9.43
N GLY A 67 -3.10 -12.20 -10.49
CA GLY A 67 -3.79 -11.72 -11.70
C GLY A 67 -2.97 -10.77 -12.58
N LEU A 68 -1.71 -10.52 -12.21
CA LEU A 68 -0.76 -9.77 -13.03
C LEU A 68 -0.07 -10.71 -14.02
N HIS A 69 -0.01 -10.30 -15.27
CA HIS A 69 0.55 -11.09 -16.37
C HIS A 69 1.57 -10.29 -17.16
N LYS A 70 2.51 -11.00 -17.79
CA LYS A 70 3.43 -10.39 -18.76
C LYS A 70 2.64 -9.67 -19.86
N GLY A 71 3.05 -8.44 -20.17
CA GLY A 71 2.41 -7.58 -21.16
C GLY A 71 1.40 -6.60 -20.58
N ASP A 72 0.94 -6.81 -19.34
CA ASP A 72 0.08 -5.84 -18.64
C ASP A 72 0.76 -4.48 -18.56
N THR A 73 -0.05 -3.43 -18.64
CA THR A 73 0.39 -2.05 -18.42
C THR A 73 -0.11 -1.60 -17.06
N CYS A 74 0.77 -1.05 -16.22
CA CYS A 74 0.43 -0.74 -14.84
C CYS A 74 1.00 0.61 -14.39
N SER A 75 0.37 1.19 -13.37
CA SER A 75 0.99 2.18 -12.50
C SER A 75 1.56 1.46 -11.27
N LEU A 76 2.74 1.88 -10.83
CA LEU A 76 3.43 1.33 -9.65
C LEU A 76 3.76 2.44 -8.66
N GLU A 77 3.64 2.14 -7.37
CA GLU A 77 4.26 2.91 -6.29
C GLU A 77 5.37 2.06 -5.65
N ILE A 78 6.52 2.67 -5.37
CA ILE A 78 7.72 2.04 -4.83
C ILE A 78 8.13 2.78 -3.55
N ASP A 79 8.43 2.04 -2.47
CA ASP A 79 8.90 2.61 -1.21
C ASP A 79 10.42 2.88 -1.20
N PHE A 80 10.92 3.40 -0.08
CA PHE A 80 12.36 3.68 0.11
C PHE A 80 13.22 2.42 0.20
N ASP A 81 12.63 1.24 0.41
CA ASP A 81 13.31 -0.05 0.45
C ASP A 81 13.37 -0.70 -0.95
N ASN A 82 12.98 0.03 -2.01
CA ASN A 82 12.86 -0.45 -3.40
C ASN A 82 11.88 -1.63 -3.56
N ARG A 83 10.80 -1.64 -2.77
CA ARG A 83 9.71 -2.60 -2.93
C ARG A 83 8.52 -1.96 -3.62
N VAL A 84 7.83 -2.74 -4.44
CA VAL A 84 6.56 -2.36 -5.04
C VAL A 84 5.48 -2.45 -3.96
N THR A 85 4.87 -1.32 -3.62
CA THR A 85 3.85 -1.21 -2.55
C THR A 85 2.44 -1.01 -3.08
N LYS A 86 2.31 -0.70 -4.38
CA LYS A 86 1.02 -0.65 -5.07
C LYS A 86 1.16 -1.00 -6.54
N ILE A 87 0.18 -1.73 -7.05
CA ILE A 87 0.06 -2.07 -8.48
C ILE A 87 -1.37 -1.75 -8.90
N VAL A 88 -1.52 -0.91 -9.91
CA VAL A 88 -2.81 -0.62 -10.53
C VAL A 88 -2.71 -0.98 -12.00
N LYS A 89 -3.46 -1.99 -12.44
CA LYS A 89 -3.57 -2.32 -13.86
C LYS A 89 -4.28 -1.18 -14.58
N ILE A 90 -3.67 -0.74 -15.68
CA ILE A 90 -4.26 0.22 -16.60
C ILE A 90 -4.93 -0.64 -17.66
N ASP A 91 -6.08 -1.19 -17.31
CA ASP A 91 -6.88 -1.93 -18.27
C ASP A 91 -7.21 -1.02 -19.46
N SER A 92 -7.09 -1.57 -20.68
CA SER A 92 -7.88 -1.05 -21.78
C SER A 92 -9.32 -1.54 -21.52
N PRO A 93 -10.33 -0.65 -21.63
CA PRO A 93 -11.70 -0.90 -21.19
C PRO A 93 -12.33 -2.19 -21.72
#